data_AF-A0A2P6GKR3-F1
#
_entry.id   AF-A0A2P6GKR3-F1
#
_cell.length_a   1.000
_cell.length_b   1.000
_cell.length_c   1.000
_cell.angle_alpha   90.00
_cell.angle_beta   90.00
_cell.angle_gamma   90.00
#
_symmetry.space_group_name_H-M   'P 1'
#
loop_
_entity.id
_entity.type
_entity.pdbx_description
1 polymer ?
#
loop_
_entity_poly.entity_id
_entity_poly.type
_entity_poly.pdbx_seq_one_letter_code
_entity_poly.pdbx_strand_id
1 'polypeptide(L)'
;MKEVDYQNERVDSINETTAMAHETTLLNPRFYTTNFKEMDELNVDKVRKDWDELIQEMKSDPNRTHFKKTSDWDQIDFESLDPELRKELIDFLVSSLTMRAVGDAAFEMIKEIRRQFKEIPGLLEGKAKP
;
A
#
# COMPACT_ATOMS: atom_id res chain seq x y z
N MET A 1 22.50 8.45 -52.53
CA MET A 1 21.90 7.49 -51.58
C MET A 1 21.21 8.33 -50.49
N LYS A 2 20.14 9.02 -50.91
CA LYS A 2 18.73 8.91 -50.47
C LYS A 2 18.51 9.30 -48.99
N GLU A 3 18.00 10.51 -48.83
CA GLU A 3 17.36 11.04 -47.63
C GLU A 3 16.25 10.08 -47.18
N VAL A 4 16.21 9.80 -45.87
CA VAL A 4 15.12 9.04 -45.25
C VAL A 4 14.13 10.06 -44.71
N ASP A 5 12.96 10.07 -45.33
CA ASP A 5 11.80 10.85 -44.96
C ASP A 5 11.18 10.27 -43.67
N TYR A 6 11.18 11.07 -42.59
CA TYR A 6 10.68 10.69 -41.27
C TYR A 6 9.19 11.03 -41.08
N GLN A 7 8.39 11.02 -42.15
CA GLN A 7 6.98 11.47 -42.11
C GLN A 7 5.95 10.43 -42.55
N ASN A 8 6.17 9.13 -42.32
CA ASN A 8 5.02 8.21 -42.21
C ASN A 8 5.35 6.91 -41.47
N GLU A 9 4.32 6.35 -40.82
CA GLU A 9 4.27 5.03 -40.17
C GLU A 9 4.68 4.96 -38.69
N ARG A 10 3.79 5.48 -37.84
CA ARG A 10 3.04 4.68 -36.84
C ARG A 10 2.01 5.56 -36.16
N VAL A 11 0.81 5.62 -36.73
CA VAL A 11 -0.38 5.87 -35.91
C VAL A 11 -0.59 4.56 -35.16
N ASP A 12 0.15 4.37 -34.07
CA ASP A 12 -0.09 3.25 -33.17
C ASP A 12 -1.50 3.45 -32.62
N SER A 13 -2.46 2.72 -33.19
CA SER A 13 -3.78 2.57 -32.60
C SER A 13 -3.54 2.17 -31.14
N ILE A 14 -4.01 3.02 -30.23
CA ILE A 14 -3.89 2.82 -28.78
C ILE A 14 -4.23 1.34 -28.51
N ASN A 15 -3.26 0.59 -27.96
CA ASN A 15 -3.50 -0.81 -27.65
C ASN A 15 -4.68 -0.92 -26.66
N GLU A 16 -5.41 -2.04 -26.69
CA GLU A 16 -6.66 -2.18 -25.92
C GLU A 16 -6.46 -1.86 -24.43
N THR A 17 -5.30 -2.21 -23.87
CA THR A 17 -4.93 -1.88 -22.48
C THR A 17 -4.83 -0.38 -22.22
N THR A 18 -4.21 0.38 -23.13
CA THR A 18 -4.12 1.85 -23.00
C THR A 18 -5.48 2.50 -23.26
N ALA A 19 -6.31 1.93 -24.15
CA ALA A 19 -7.66 2.42 -24.39
C ALA A 19 -8.56 2.21 -23.16
N MET A 20 -8.48 1.04 -22.51
CA MET A 20 -9.14 0.75 -21.23
C MET A 20 -8.68 1.67 -20.09
N ALA A 21 -7.41 2.08 -20.07
CA ALA A 21 -6.90 3.01 -19.05
C ALA A 21 -7.53 4.42 -19.15
N HIS A 22 -8.04 4.80 -20.33
CA HIS A 22 -8.79 6.04 -20.52
C HIS A 22 -10.27 5.93 -20.11
N GLU A 23 -10.80 4.72 -19.91
CA GLU A 23 -12.14 4.54 -19.35
C GLU A 23 -12.12 4.94 -17.86
N THR A 24 -12.87 5.98 -17.52
CA THR A 24 -12.99 6.44 -16.14
C THR A 24 -13.87 5.47 -15.35
N THR A 25 -13.26 4.55 -14.61
CA THR A 25 -13.97 3.70 -13.66
C THR A 25 -13.94 4.29 -12.24
N LEU A 26 -14.81 3.77 -11.37
CA LEU A 26 -14.88 4.15 -9.95
C LEU A 26 -13.57 3.82 -9.19
N LEU A 27 -12.78 2.89 -9.72
CA LEU A 27 -11.52 2.41 -9.15
C LEU A 27 -10.28 3.02 -9.81
N ASN A 28 -10.45 3.93 -10.78
CA ASN A 28 -9.31 4.60 -11.37
C ASN A 28 -8.60 5.44 -10.30
N PRO A 29 -7.27 5.31 -10.13
CA PRO A 29 -6.53 6.14 -9.19
C PRO A 29 -6.60 7.59 -9.66
N ARG A 30 -7.48 8.35 -9.01
CA ARG A 30 -7.55 9.79 -9.15
C ARG A 30 -6.43 10.33 -8.29
N PHE A 31 -5.38 10.85 -8.92
CA PHE A 31 -4.35 11.61 -8.21
C PHE A 31 -4.99 12.92 -7.72
N TYR A 32 -5.65 12.87 -6.57
CA TYR A 32 -6.21 14.04 -5.93
C TYR A 32 -5.06 14.90 -5.41
N THR A 33 -4.95 16.13 -5.94
CA THR A 33 -4.21 17.18 -5.23
C THR A 33 -5.03 17.53 -4.00
N THR A 34 -4.56 17.08 -2.84
CA THR A 34 -5.23 17.37 -1.56
C THR A 34 -5.11 18.86 -1.28
N ASN A 35 -6.24 19.55 -1.10
CA ASN A 35 -6.25 20.92 -0.61
C ASN A 35 -6.06 20.90 0.92
N PHE A 36 -4.81 21.02 1.36
CA PHE A 36 -4.47 20.97 2.78
C PHE A 36 -5.16 22.04 3.61
N LYS A 37 -5.41 23.23 3.03
CA LYS A 37 -6.09 24.32 3.73
C LYS A 37 -7.55 23.96 4.06
N GLU A 38 -8.27 23.42 3.09
CA GLU A 38 -9.65 22.97 3.29
C GLU A 38 -9.71 21.76 4.25
N MET A 39 -8.73 20.85 4.16
CA MET A 39 -8.65 19.69 5.04
C MET A 39 -8.38 20.08 6.51
N ASP A 40 -7.51 21.06 6.76
CA ASP A 40 -7.21 21.57 8.11
C ASP A 40 -8.40 22.34 8.72
N GLU A 41 -9.29 22.89 7.88
CA GLU A 41 -10.52 23.57 8.32
C GLU A 41 -11.63 22.59 8.74
N LEU A 42 -11.52 21.29 8.42
CA LEU A 42 -12.51 20.28 8.79
C LEU A 42 -12.52 20.04 10.30
N ASN A 43 -13.60 20.43 10.98
CA ASN A 43 -13.82 20.09 12.38
C ASN A 43 -14.22 18.61 12.51
N VAL A 44 -13.37 17.83 13.17
CA VAL A 44 -13.57 16.39 13.47
C VAL A 44 -13.88 16.12 14.95
N ASP A 45 -14.16 17.15 15.76
CA ASP A 45 -14.37 17.02 17.21
C ASP A 45 -15.52 16.05 17.54
N LYS A 46 -16.57 16.04 16.70
CA LYS A 46 -17.72 15.15 16.87
C LYS A 46 -17.37 13.67 16.80
N VAL A 47 -16.32 13.30 16.05
CA VAL A 47 -15.87 11.91 15.87
C VAL A 47 -14.57 11.62 16.64
N ARG A 48 -14.05 12.59 17.40
CA ARG A 48 -12.76 12.46 18.08
C ARG A 48 -12.78 11.32 19.09
N LYS A 49 -13.88 11.17 19.83
CA LYS A 49 -14.08 10.12 20.82
C LYS A 49 -13.96 8.72 20.19
N ASP A 50 -14.73 8.45 19.14
CA ASP A 50 -14.75 7.15 18.46
C ASP A 50 -13.39 6.82 17.85
N TRP A 51 -12.71 7.83 17.30
CA TRP A 51 -11.35 7.67 16.79
C TRP A 51 -10.35 7.35 17.90
N ASP A 52 -10.42 8.04 19.03
CA ASP A 52 -9.50 7.80 20.15
C ASP A 52 -9.69 6.38 20.69
N GLU A 53 -10.93 5.89 20.78
CA GLU A 53 -11.24 4.50 21.11
C GLU A 53 -10.62 3.53 20.09
N LEU A 54 -10.79 3.78 18.79
CA LEU A 54 -10.21 2.95 17.72
C LEU A 54 -8.68 2.94 17.77
N ILE A 55 -8.04 4.08 17.98
CA ILE A 55 -6.58 4.17 18.11
C ILE A 55 -6.09 3.43 19.36
N GLN A 56 -6.83 3.48 20.47
CA GLN A 56 -6.47 2.72 21.67
C GLN A 56 -6.58 1.22 21.45
N GLU A 57 -7.62 0.76 20.75
CA GLU A 57 -7.76 -0.64 20.36
C GLU A 57 -6.55 -1.09 19.52
N MET A 58 -6.22 -0.32 18.47
CA MET A 58 -5.05 -0.59 17.63
C MET A 58 -3.74 -0.61 18.41
N LYS A 59 -3.56 0.28 19.39
CA LYS A 59 -2.36 0.31 20.25
C LYS A 59 -2.27 -0.87 21.20
N SER A 60 -3.42 -1.33 21.71
CA SER A 60 -3.48 -2.45 22.64
C SER A 60 -3.07 -3.76 21.98
N ASP A 61 -3.35 -3.90 20.66
CA ASP A 61 -3.08 -5.06 19.81
C ASP A 61 -2.98 -6.38 20.61
N PRO A 62 -4.11 -6.90 21.13
CA PRO A 62 -4.12 -8.11 21.94
C PRO A 62 -3.62 -9.34 21.15
N ASN A 63 -3.67 -9.27 19.82
CA ASN A 63 -3.28 -10.35 18.92
C ASN A 63 -1.80 -10.29 18.51
N ARG A 64 -1.04 -9.30 18.98
CA ARG A 64 0.39 -9.11 18.64
C ARG A 64 1.24 -10.36 18.80
N THR A 65 0.87 -11.25 19.72
CA THR A 65 1.62 -12.48 20.03
C THR A 65 0.91 -13.78 19.64
N HIS A 66 -0.27 -13.70 19.00
CA HIS A 66 -1.14 -14.84 18.73
C HIS A 66 -0.54 -15.79 17.67
N PHE A 67 0.13 -15.24 16.64
CA PHE A 67 0.73 -16.04 15.57
C PHE A 67 2.20 -16.36 15.86
N LYS A 68 2.44 -17.31 16.76
CA LYS A 68 3.77 -17.89 17.01
C LYS A 68 3.81 -19.35 16.58
N LYS A 69 4.88 -19.75 15.90
CA LYS A 69 5.18 -21.17 15.66
C LYS A 69 5.51 -21.82 17.01
N THR A 70 4.61 -22.64 17.53
CA THR A 70 4.82 -23.46 18.74
C THR A 70 5.47 -24.80 18.37
N SER A 71 5.86 -25.59 19.38
CA SER A 71 6.35 -26.96 19.21
C SER A 71 5.33 -27.91 18.56
N ASP A 72 4.05 -27.55 18.55
CA ASP A 72 2.99 -28.35 17.94
C ASP A 72 3.14 -28.41 16.42
N TRP A 73 3.76 -27.39 15.82
CA TRP A 73 4.04 -27.35 14.38
C TRP A 73 5.07 -28.38 13.92
N ASP A 74 5.94 -28.84 14.83
CA ASP A 74 6.97 -29.82 14.49
C ASP A 74 6.41 -31.25 14.41
N GLN A 75 5.15 -31.45 14.82
CA GLN A 75 4.44 -32.73 14.75
C GLN A 75 3.56 -32.86 13.49
N ILE A 76 3.42 -31.79 12.70
CA ILE A 76 2.57 -31.79 11.50
C ILE A 76 3.35 -32.35 10.32
N ASP A 77 2.87 -33.46 9.77
CA ASP A 77 3.36 -33.99 8.49
C ASP A 77 2.59 -33.35 7.32
N PHE A 78 3.17 -32.31 6.74
CA PHE A 78 2.58 -31.55 5.62
C PHE A 78 2.42 -32.35 4.32
N GLU A 79 3.17 -33.44 4.15
CA GLU A 79 3.04 -34.32 2.97
C GLU A 79 1.81 -35.24 3.08
N SER A 80 1.35 -35.49 4.30
CA SER A 80 0.15 -36.30 4.58
C SER A 80 -1.17 -35.53 4.48
N LEU A 81 -1.11 -34.19 4.35
CA LEU A 81 -2.29 -33.35 4.20
C LEU A 81 -2.99 -33.62 2.87
N ASP A 82 -4.31 -33.45 2.87
CA ASP A 82 -5.08 -33.46 1.63
C ASP A 82 -4.49 -32.46 0.62
N PRO A 83 -4.29 -32.84 -0.65
CA PRO A 83 -3.63 -31.97 -1.64
C PRO A 83 -4.29 -30.60 -1.83
N GLU A 84 -5.62 -30.52 -1.70
CA GLU A 84 -6.36 -29.26 -1.85
C GLU A 84 -6.11 -28.37 -0.62
N LEU A 85 -6.24 -28.93 0.58
CA LEU A 85 -5.97 -28.23 1.83
C LEU A 85 -4.51 -27.74 1.92
N ARG A 86 -3.55 -28.56 1.48
CA ARG A 86 -2.12 -28.19 1.45
C ARG A 86 -1.88 -26.99 0.55
N LYS A 87 -2.52 -26.95 -0.61
CA LYS A 87 -2.40 -25.83 -1.54
C LYS A 87 -2.95 -24.55 -0.93
N GLU A 88 -4.15 -24.59 -0.37
CA GLU A 88 -4.76 -23.42 0.30
C GLU A 88 -3.90 -22.90 1.46
N LEU A 89 -3.33 -23.80 2.27
CA LEU A 89 -2.43 -23.44 3.35
C LEU A 89 -1.17 -22.74 2.84
N ILE A 90 -0.56 -23.23 1.77
CA ILE A 90 0.63 -22.61 1.16
C ILE A 90 0.27 -21.21 0.63
N ASP A 91 -0.84 -21.08 -0.10
CA ASP A 91 -1.28 -19.79 -0.62
C ASP A 91 -1.50 -18.79 0.52
N PHE A 92 -2.19 -19.20 1.59
CA PHE A 92 -2.38 -18.39 2.79
C PHE A 92 -1.04 -17.98 3.43
N LEU A 93 -0.10 -18.91 3.59
CA LEU A 93 1.21 -18.64 4.18
C LEU A 93 1.99 -17.63 3.35
N VAL A 94 2.03 -17.79 2.03
CA VAL A 94 2.72 -16.87 1.11
C VAL A 94 2.09 -15.48 1.18
N SER A 95 0.76 -15.37 1.15
CA SER A 95 0.05 -14.09 1.31
C SER A 95 0.36 -13.44 2.66
N SER A 96 0.38 -14.21 3.75
CA SER A 96 0.68 -13.67 5.09
C SER A 96 2.11 -13.13 5.20
N LEU A 97 3.09 -13.83 4.63
CA LEU A 97 4.50 -13.43 4.63
C LEU A 97 4.72 -12.18 3.79
N THR A 98 4.10 -12.10 2.61
CA THR A 98 4.18 -10.93 1.73
C THR A 98 3.52 -9.71 2.35
N MET A 99 2.35 -9.85 2.99
CA MET A 99 1.70 -8.76 3.73
C MET A 99 2.57 -8.24 4.88
N ARG A 100 3.25 -9.13 5.62
CA ARG A 100 4.20 -8.73 6.67
C ARG A 100 5.36 -7.93 6.09
N ALA A 101 6.00 -8.44 5.04
CA ALA A 101 7.13 -7.78 4.41
C ALA A 101 6.77 -6.38 3.87
N VAL A 102 5.60 -6.24 3.26
CA VAL A 102 5.06 -4.94 2.82
C VAL A 102 4.82 -4.01 4.01
N GLY A 103 4.25 -4.52 5.10
CA GLY A 103 4.03 -3.75 6.33
C GLY A 103 5.34 -3.20 6.91
N ASP A 104 6.37 -4.03 7.00
CA ASP A 104 7.69 -3.63 7.49
C ASP A 104 8.32 -2.54 6.58
N ALA A 105 8.29 -2.74 5.26
CA ALA A 105 8.82 -1.77 4.31
C ALA A 105 8.05 -0.43 4.35
N ALA A 106 6.72 -0.47 4.44
CA ALA A 106 5.89 0.72 4.57
C ALA A 106 6.18 1.47 5.88
N PHE A 107 6.43 0.75 6.97
CA PHE A 107 6.77 1.38 8.25
C PHE A 107 8.11 2.10 8.21
N GLU A 108 9.12 1.51 7.57
CA GLU A 108 10.42 2.18 7.36
C GLU A 108 10.27 3.42 6.46
N MET A 109 9.46 3.36 5.40
CA MET A 109 9.15 4.53 4.57
C MET A 109 8.48 5.64 5.40
N ILE A 110 7.51 5.31 6.27
CA ILE A 110 6.85 6.29 7.15
C ILE A 110 7.86 6.92 8.12
N LYS A 111 8.78 6.14 8.70
CA LYS A 111 9.82 6.68 9.57
C LYS A 111 10.70 7.67 8.83
N GLU A 112 11.09 7.36 7.60
CA GLU A 112 11.91 8.25 6.80
C GLU A 112 11.17 9.55 6.45
N ILE A 113 9.91 9.48 6.04
CA ILE A 113 9.08 10.67 5.79
C ILE A 113 8.98 11.54 7.06
N ARG A 114 8.77 10.92 8.23
CA ARG A 114 8.73 11.64 9.52
C ARG A 114 10.08 12.30 9.84
N ARG A 115 11.19 11.64 9.54
CA ARG A 115 12.54 12.20 9.71
C ARG A 115 12.72 13.41 8.81
N GLN A 116 12.36 13.31 7.53
CA GLN A 116 12.44 14.41 6.57
C GLN A 116 11.64 15.64 7.04
N PHE A 117 10.38 15.46 7.46
CA PHE A 117 9.59 16.57 7.98
C PHE A 117 10.16 17.21 9.26
N LYS A 118 10.86 16.44 10.09
CA LYS A 118 11.47 16.95 11.33
C LYS A 118 12.81 17.64 11.09
N GLU A 119 13.62 17.12 10.17
CA GLU A 119 15.01 17.51 10.00
C GLU A 119 15.27 18.46 8.83
N ILE A 120 14.39 18.50 7.81
CA ILE A 120 14.53 19.39 6.64
C ILE A 120 13.71 20.67 6.90
N PRO A 121 14.36 21.81 7.24
CA PRO A 121 13.64 23.05 7.51
C PRO A 121 12.97 23.56 6.24
N GLY A 122 11.72 24.00 6.34
CA GLY A 122 10.98 24.49 5.17
C GLY A 122 10.24 23.40 4.38
N LEU A 123 10.42 22.10 4.69
CA LEU A 123 9.76 21.03 3.95
C LEU A 123 8.25 20.98 4.21
N LEU A 124 7.84 21.12 5.48
CA LEU A 124 6.42 21.21 5.86
C LEU A 124 5.74 22.45 5.29
N GLU A 125 6.49 23.55 5.14
CA GLU A 125 6.02 24.81 4.57
C GLU A 125 6.09 24.85 3.04
N GLY A 126 6.54 23.77 2.38
CA GLY A 126 6.66 23.67 0.92
C GLY A 126 7.78 24.52 0.31
N LYS A 127 8.73 24.97 1.13
CA LYS A 127 9.87 25.83 0.74
C LYS A 127 11.15 25.05 0.47
N ALA A 128 11.22 23.79 0.88
CA ALA A 128 12.33 22.87 0.61
C ALA A 128 11.87 21.69 -0.24
N LYS A 129 12.79 21.10 -1.01
CA LYS A 129 12.54 19.85 -1.75
C LYS A 129 12.91 18.65 -0.87
N PRO A 130 12.13 17.55 -0.95
CA PRO A 130 12.42 16.31 -0.25
C PRO A 130 13.71 15.64 -0.77
#